data_AF-A0A7J4SX09-F1
#
_entry.id   AF-A0A7J4SX09-F1
#
_cell.length_a   1.000
_cell.length_b   1.000
_cell.length_c   1.000
_cell.angle_alpha   90.00
_cell.angle_beta   90.00
_cell.angle_gamma   90.00
#
_symmetry.space_group_name_H-M   'P 1'
#
loop_
_entity.id
_entity.type
_entity.pdbx_description
1 polymer ?
#
loop_
_entity_poly.entity_id
_entity_poly.type
_entity_poly.pdbx_seq_one_letter_code
_entity_poly.pdbx_strand_id
1 'polypeptide(L)' 'IDQHGLPSDVPTGHSTFIQADGEPLLQLPASLEWHQNQIIFRGAKDVSWA' A
#
# COMPACT_ATOMS: atom_id res chain seq x y z
N ILE A 1 -11.96 -8.14 -4.93
CA ILE A 1 -13.36 -8.13 -4.48
C ILE A 1 -13.96 -9.49 -4.76
N ASP A 2 -14.86 -9.96 -3.90
CA ASP A 2 -15.56 -11.22 -4.12
C ASP A 2 -16.63 -11.09 -5.23
N GLN A 3 -17.35 -12.18 -5.49
CA GLN A 3 -18.46 -12.22 -6.45
C GLN A 3 -19.64 -11.29 -6.11
N HIS A 4 -19.65 -10.71 -4.91
CA HIS A 4 -20.66 -9.76 -4.43
C HIS A 4 -20.15 -8.31 -4.43
N GLY A 5 -18.91 -8.07 -4.90
CA GLY A 5 -18.30 -6.76 -4.95
C GLY A 5 -17.72 -6.29 -3.62
N LEU A 6 -17.62 -7.16 -2.62
CA LEU A 6 -17.08 -6.84 -1.30
C LEU A 6 -15.56 -7.06 -1.26
N PRO A 7 -14.82 -6.38 -0.38
CA PRO A 7 -13.42 -6.71 -0.10
C PRO A 7 -13.28 -8.20 0.28
N SER A 8 -12.24 -8.85 -0.24
CA SER A 8 -11.98 -10.28 -0.02
C SER A 8 -10.56 -10.44 0.49
N ASP A 9 -10.40 -11.17 1.59
CA ASP A 9 -9.09 -11.52 2.16
C ASP A 9 -8.48 -12.79 1.54
N VAL A 10 -9.21 -13.45 0.64
CA VAL A 10 -8.71 -14.61 -0.12
C VAL A 10 -7.84 -14.10 -1.29
N PRO A 11 -6.55 -14.51 -1.37
CA PRO A 11 -5.69 -14.15 -2.50
C PRO A 11 -6.24 -14.65 -3.82
N THR A 12 -6.01 -13.91 -4.90
CA THR A 12 -6.49 -14.23 -6.25
C THR A 12 -5.89 -15.52 -6.84
N GLY A 13 -4.87 -16.11 -6.20
CA GLY A 13 -4.26 -17.39 -6.62
C GLY A 13 -3.30 -17.27 -7.80
N HIS A 14 -3.01 -16.05 -8.27
CA HIS A 14 -2.01 -15.77 -9.29
C HIS A 14 -1.08 -14.67 -8.80
N SER A 15 0.16 -14.70 -9.29
CA SER A 15 1.14 -13.64 -9.05
C SER A 15 0.60 -12.31 -9.56
N THR A 16 0.49 -11.34 -8.66
CA THR A 16 0.12 -9.96 -9.01
C THR A 16 1.20 -9.02 -8.51
N PHE A 17 1.35 -7.90 -9.20
CA PHE A 17 2.26 -6.83 -8.82
C PHE A 17 1.52 -5.75 -8.04
N ILE A 18 2.13 -5.26 -6.97
CA ILE A 18 1.78 -4.01 -6.32
C ILE A 18 2.63 -2.92 -6.98
N GLN A 19 1.96 -1.86 -7.39
CA GLN A 19 2.60 -0.64 -7.84
C GLN A 19 2.72 0.31 -6.63
N ALA A 20 3.93 0.80 -6.35
CA ALA A 20 4.15 1.88 -5.39
C ALA A 20 4.91 3.03 -6.07
N ASP A 21 4.46 4.28 -5.89
CA ASP A 21 5.08 5.49 -6.43
C ASP A 21 5.44 5.48 -7.94
N GLY A 22 4.59 4.90 -8.78
CA GLY A 22 4.76 4.74 -10.23
C GLY A 22 5.48 3.46 -10.68
N GLU A 23 6.08 2.70 -9.76
CA GLU A 23 6.92 1.54 -10.10
C GLU A 23 6.25 0.20 -9.72
N PRO A 24 6.28 -0.83 -10.58
CA PRO A 24 5.83 -2.18 -10.23
C PRO A 24 6.90 -2.84 -9.32
N LEU A 25 6.65 -2.83 -8.01
CA LEU A 25 7.70 -3.09 -7.00
C LEU A 25 7.59 -4.46 -6.32
N LEU A 26 6.38 -4.95 -6.03
CA LEU A 26 6.21 -6.11 -5.14
C LEU A 26 5.29 -7.17 -5.73
N GLN A 27 5.77 -8.42 -5.85
CA GLN A 27 4.95 -9.57 -6.20
C GLN A 27 4.31 -10.15 -4.92
N LEU A 28 3.01 -10.43 -4.93
CA LEU A 28 2.36 -11.08 -3.79
C LEU A 28 2.80 -12.54 -3.60
N PRO A 29 2.90 -13.04 -2.34
CA PRO A 29 2.64 -12.32 -1.09
C PRO A 29 3.81 -11.40 -0.69
N ALA A 30 3.48 -10.21 -0.17
CA ALA A 30 4.45 -9.24 0.33
C ALA A 30 3.99 -8.68 1.69
N SER A 31 4.95 -8.34 2.57
CA SER A 31 4.68 -7.66 3.85
C SER A 31 4.94 -6.16 3.72
N LEU A 32 4.05 -5.35 4.27
CA LEU A 32 4.24 -3.91 4.41
C LEU A 32 4.48 -3.59 5.88
N GLU A 33 5.55 -2.83 6.16
CA GLU A 33 5.90 -2.37 7.49
C GLU A 33 5.82 -0.84 7.56
N TRP A 34 5.15 -0.33 8.60
CA TRP A 34 5.03 1.11 8.82
C TRP A 34 6.14 1.59 9.76
N HIS A 35 7.03 2.44 9.25
CA HIS A 35 8.11 3.02 10.03
C HIS A 35 7.88 4.53 10.21
N GLN A 36 7.59 4.94 11.44
CA GLN A 36 7.42 6.34 11.79
C GLN A 36 8.78 7.06 11.89
N ASN A 37 8.76 8.37 11.68
CA ASN A 37 9.91 9.28 11.88
C ASN A 37 11.17 8.94 11.04
N GLN A 38 11.01 8.26 9.90
CA GLN A 38 12.14 7.89 9.04
C GLN A 38 12.65 9.05 8.18
N ILE A 39 11.78 10.02 7.88
CA ILE A 39 12.06 11.09 6.92
C ILE A 39 11.70 12.43 7.55
N ILE A 40 12.60 13.41 7.41
CA ILE A 40 12.33 14.81 7.72
C ILE A 40 11.91 15.50 6.43
N PHE A 41 10.70 16.05 6.41
CA PHE A 41 10.17 16.79 5.27
C PHE A 41 9.60 18.13 5.71
N ARG A 42 9.45 19.06 4.77
CA ARG A 42 8.75 20.34 5.01
C ARG A 42 7.28 20.15 4.68
N GLY A 43 6.41 20.29 5.67
CA GLY A 43 4.96 20.26 5.50
C GLY A 43 4.34 21.65 5.58
N ALA A 44 3.21 21.85 4.91
CA ALA A 44 2.36 23.02 5.10
C ALA A 44 1.74 23.01 6.52
N LYS A 45 1.74 24.14 7.23
CA LYS A 45 1.35 24.20 8.65
C LYS A 45 -0.14 23.92 8.90
N ASP A 46 -0.95 24.15 7.88
CA ASP A 46 -2.40 24.06 7.86
C ASP A 46 -2.93 22.69 7.40
N VAL A 47 -2.03 21.75 7.07
CA VAL A 47 -2.38 20.38 6.70
C VAL A 47 -2.06 19.43 7.84
N SER A 48 -2.99 18.53 8.14
CA SER A 48 -2.79 17.47 9.14
C SER A 48 -1.98 16.33 8.53
N TRP A 49 -0.66 16.36 8.75
CA TRP A 49 0.30 15.36 8.23
C TRP A 49 0.50 14.15 9.16
N ALA A 50 -0.23 14.07 10.28
CA ALA A 50 -0.03 13.10 11.36
C ALA A 50 -1.11 12.02 11.37
#